data_AF-A0A7C3V703-F1
#
_entry.id   AF-A0A7C3V703-F1
#
_cell.length_a   1.000
_cell.length_b   1.000
_cell.length_c   1.000
_cell.angle_alpha   90.00
_cell.angle_beta   90.00
_cell.angle_gamma   90.00
#
_symmetry.space_group_name_H-M   'P 1'
#
loop_
_entity.id
_entity.type
_entity.pdbx_description
1 polymer ?
#
loop_
_entity_poly.entity_id
_entity_poly.type
_entity_poly.pdbx_seq_one_letter_code
_entity_poly.pdbx_strand_id
1 'polypeptide(L)'
;MPARACAWRPLSMYCGREFIAGVGAKGRHPLPPSPCLLPPTLAGNTSPRESGPWSAFLRSPAAWEGGTGGMPGDLVPAPSLHQASTALGLDFGSRYVKLVYCQAGRFTRRRLDSLDFYRDFLDTSQGRLQIDWERLDLPRPEALVVTGYGKELLKDLGPTITEIRAIFLGARFLTGWDHFILLEMGGQDTKVLYIRDGRVFDFVTNDRCAAGTGRYLENMARFLKIPLRDFSGYWQDPVRISQTCAIFGESELIGQLLEGVPLARLAAGVNASVSRRALTMMRRYACPRLVFVGGVARNRAVIHFLEEGSACQVVVPPHPQYTGALGCCREALKILESSAS
;
A
#
# COMPACT_ATOMS: atom_id res chain seq x y z
N MET A 1 -24.19 -44.46 36.01
CA MET A 1 -23.73 -43.53 34.97
C MET A 1 -24.01 -44.14 33.60
N PRO A 2 -24.86 -43.54 32.76
CA PRO A 2 -24.85 -43.83 31.33
C PRO A 2 -24.47 -42.60 30.50
N ALA A 3 -23.68 -42.85 29.46
CA ALA A 3 -23.15 -41.91 28.51
C ALA A 3 -24.26 -41.23 27.68
N ARG A 4 -24.18 -39.90 27.53
CA ARG A 4 -25.02 -39.12 26.62
C ARG A 4 -24.38 -39.07 25.24
N ALA A 5 -25.02 -39.71 24.26
CA ALA A 5 -24.83 -39.40 22.84
C ALA A 5 -25.67 -38.16 22.51
N CYS A 6 -25.07 -37.14 21.89
CA CYS A 6 -25.79 -35.98 21.36
C CYS A 6 -25.68 -35.99 19.83
N ALA A 7 -26.84 -36.10 19.18
CA ALA A 7 -27.01 -36.25 17.75
C ALA A 7 -26.84 -34.91 17.00
N TRP A 8 -26.08 -34.94 15.91
CA TRP A 8 -26.06 -33.88 14.90
C TRP A 8 -27.14 -34.17 13.85
N ARG A 9 -28.08 -33.26 13.65
CA ARG A 9 -29.04 -33.27 12.53
C ARG A 9 -28.50 -32.41 11.38
N PRO A 10 -28.54 -32.88 10.12
CA PRO A 10 -28.22 -32.05 8.95
C PRO A 10 -29.45 -31.23 8.52
N LEU A 11 -29.24 -29.94 8.22
CA LEU A 11 -30.23 -29.10 7.55
C LEU A 11 -30.19 -29.40 6.05
N SER A 12 -31.28 -29.98 5.56
CA SER A 12 -31.55 -30.28 4.16
C SER A 12 -31.91 -29.02 3.37
N MET A 13 -31.36 -28.94 2.17
CA MET A 13 -31.89 -28.18 1.03
C MET A 13 -33.41 -28.39 0.87
N TYR A 14 -34.15 -27.32 0.64
CA TYR A 14 -35.39 -27.39 -0.13
C TYR A 14 -35.48 -26.23 -1.11
N CYS A 15 -35.46 -26.62 -2.38
CA CYS A 15 -35.86 -25.86 -3.55
C CYS A 15 -37.38 -25.62 -3.47
N GLY A 16 -37.82 -24.38 -3.58
CA GLY A 16 -39.23 -24.01 -3.58
C GLY A 16 -39.46 -22.86 -4.54
N ARG A 17 -39.86 -23.19 -5.78
CA ARG A 17 -40.49 -22.27 -6.72
C ARG A 17 -41.91 -22.02 -6.22
N GLU A 18 -42.31 -20.77 -6.03
CA GLU A 18 -43.71 -20.38 -6.16
C GLU A 18 -43.84 -19.04 -6.89
N PHE A 19 -44.87 -19.04 -7.73
CA PHE A 19 -45.30 -18.05 -8.70
C PHE A 19 -45.66 -16.70 -8.07
N ILE A 20 -45.25 -15.61 -8.72
CA ILE A 20 -45.87 -14.29 -8.56
C ILE A 20 -46.64 -13.99 -9.84
N ALA A 21 -47.96 -13.94 -9.73
CA ALA A 21 -48.85 -13.44 -10.76
C ALA A 21 -49.06 -11.93 -10.57
N GLY A 22 -48.79 -11.17 -11.64
CA GLY A 22 -49.58 -10.02 -12.07
C GLY A 22 -49.32 -8.68 -11.39
N VAL A 23 -48.52 -7.83 -12.02
CA VAL A 23 -48.87 -6.41 -12.27
C VAL A 23 -48.22 -5.90 -13.56
N GLY A 24 -49.05 -5.60 -14.56
CA GLY A 24 -48.97 -4.40 -15.41
C GLY A 24 -47.75 -4.16 -16.29
N ALA A 25 -47.81 -4.61 -17.54
CA ALA A 25 -47.02 -4.07 -18.65
C ALA A 25 -47.54 -2.68 -19.08
N LYS A 26 -46.66 -1.67 -19.11
CA LYS A 26 -46.76 -0.51 -20.02
C LYS A 26 -45.36 -0.11 -20.49
N GLY A 27 -45.27 0.15 -21.79
CA GLY A 27 -44.07 -0.01 -22.60
C GLY A 27 -42.95 0.99 -22.36
N ARG A 28 -41.74 0.57 -22.72
CA ARG A 28 -40.63 1.44 -23.10
C ARG A 28 -40.00 0.89 -24.37
N HIS A 29 -39.93 1.73 -25.39
CA HIS A 29 -39.25 1.48 -26.65
C HIS A 29 -37.74 1.25 -26.44
N PRO A 30 -37.10 0.34 -27.20
CA PRO A 30 -35.65 0.23 -27.20
C PRO A 30 -35.04 1.38 -28.00
N LEU A 31 -34.16 2.16 -27.36
CA LEU A 31 -33.29 3.12 -28.06
C LEU A 31 -32.24 2.33 -28.87
N PRO A 32 -31.93 2.74 -30.12
CA PRO A 32 -30.89 2.09 -30.91
C PRO A 32 -29.49 2.41 -30.35
N PRO A 33 -28.49 1.53 -30.58
CA PRO A 33 -27.12 1.79 -30.12
C PRO A 33 -26.49 2.90 -30.98
N SER A 34 -26.05 3.98 -30.32
CA SER A 34 -25.23 5.01 -30.96
C SER A 34 -23.84 4.44 -31.31
N PRO A 35 -23.31 4.68 -32.52
CA PRO A 35 -21.97 4.25 -32.87
C PRO A 35 -20.92 5.11 -32.16
N CYS A 36 -20.04 4.46 -31.39
CA CYS A 36 -18.80 5.05 -30.90
C CYS A 36 -17.91 5.44 -32.08
N LEU A 37 -17.93 6.70 -32.47
CA LEU A 37 -16.96 7.29 -33.37
C LEU A 37 -15.65 7.54 -32.60
N LEU A 38 -14.64 6.71 -32.87
CA LEU A 38 -13.25 7.00 -32.54
C LEU A 38 -12.76 8.15 -33.43
N PRO A 39 -12.11 9.21 -32.90
CA PRO A 39 -11.42 10.17 -33.75
C PRO A 39 -10.11 9.57 -34.30
N PRO A 40 -9.66 10.05 -35.48
CA PRO A 40 -8.57 9.45 -36.22
C PRO A 40 -7.21 9.68 -35.57
N THR A 41 -6.33 8.73 -35.81
CA THR A 41 -4.89 8.74 -35.53
C THR A 41 -4.23 10.03 -36.01
N LEU A 42 -3.75 10.85 -35.08
CA LEU A 42 -2.71 11.84 -35.36
C LEU A 42 -1.34 11.20 -35.15
N ALA A 43 -0.79 10.70 -36.25
CA ALA A 43 0.63 10.48 -36.39
C ALA A 43 1.35 11.84 -36.37
N GLY A 44 2.41 11.94 -35.56
CA GLY A 44 3.41 13.00 -35.63
C GLY A 44 3.13 14.22 -34.76
N ASN A 45 3.62 14.21 -33.52
CA ASN A 45 4.53 15.28 -33.11
C ASN A 45 5.40 14.86 -31.92
N THR A 46 6.64 15.32 -31.96
CA THR A 46 7.76 15.04 -31.07
C THR A 46 7.46 15.28 -29.58
N SER A 47 7.66 14.26 -28.74
CA SER A 47 7.73 14.48 -27.30
C SER A 47 8.99 15.29 -26.95
N PRO A 48 8.91 16.29 -26.05
CA PRO A 48 10.11 16.88 -25.48
C PRO A 48 10.83 15.78 -24.70
N ARG A 49 12.09 15.53 -25.04
CA ARG A 49 13.02 14.80 -24.20
C ARG A 49 13.20 15.60 -22.91
N GLU A 50 12.40 15.31 -21.88
CA GLU A 50 12.75 15.68 -20.51
C GLU A 50 13.84 14.73 -20.04
N SER A 51 15.09 15.09 -20.36
CA SER A 51 16.29 14.58 -19.71
C SER A 51 16.31 15.04 -18.25
N GLY A 52 15.49 14.42 -17.41
CA GLY A 52 15.59 14.54 -15.96
C GLY A 52 16.71 13.64 -15.41
N PRO A 53 17.25 13.91 -14.20
CA PRO A 53 18.42 13.23 -13.62
C PRO A 53 18.29 11.71 -13.39
N TRP A 54 17.14 11.11 -13.72
CA TRP A 54 16.66 9.87 -13.12
C TRP A 54 16.81 8.63 -14.01
N SER A 55 17.23 8.76 -15.28
CA SER A 55 17.39 7.60 -16.19
C SER A 55 18.51 6.63 -15.78
N ALA A 56 19.42 7.04 -14.88
CA ALA A 56 20.55 6.23 -14.43
C ALA A 56 20.27 5.31 -13.22
N PHE A 57 19.18 5.52 -12.47
CA PHE A 57 19.02 4.93 -11.12
C PHE A 57 18.35 3.54 -11.07
N LEU A 58 17.91 2.98 -12.20
CA LEU A 58 17.15 1.73 -12.27
C LEU A 58 17.97 0.42 -12.11
N ARG A 59 19.23 0.46 -11.65
CA ARG A 59 20.18 -0.64 -11.91
C ARG A 59 20.91 -1.33 -10.75
N SER A 60 20.59 -1.14 -9.47
CA SER A 60 21.20 -2.03 -8.45
C SER A 60 20.44 -2.20 -7.12
N PRO A 61 19.89 -3.41 -6.82
CA PRO A 61 19.12 -3.69 -5.59
C PRO A 61 19.94 -4.11 -4.34
N ALA A 62 21.26 -4.27 -4.41
CA ALA A 62 21.96 -5.23 -3.53
C ALA A 62 22.66 -4.71 -2.27
N ALA A 63 22.72 -3.40 -1.99
CA ALA A 63 23.61 -2.86 -0.96
C ALA A 63 22.92 -2.20 0.25
N TRP A 64 21.76 -2.69 0.75
CA TRP A 64 20.99 -1.85 1.69
C TRP A 64 20.19 -2.56 2.79
N GLU A 65 20.41 -3.86 3.03
CA GLU A 65 19.89 -4.53 4.23
C GLU A 65 20.96 -4.54 5.33
N GLY A 66 20.77 -3.71 6.37
CA GLY A 66 21.53 -3.82 7.64
C GLY A 66 22.47 -2.69 8.03
N GLY A 67 22.44 -1.50 7.39
CA GLY A 67 23.38 -0.41 7.72
C GLY A 67 22.71 0.94 7.94
N THR A 68 23.31 1.74 8.82
CA THR A 68 23.17 3.20 9.02
C THR A 68 23.52 4.03 7.77
N GLY A 69 23.47 3.42 6.58
CA GLY A 69 23.80 4.04 5.30
C GLY A 69 22.80 5.14 4.93
N GLY A 70 23.33 6.34 4.72
CA GLY A 70 22.56 7.50 4.24
C GLY A 70 21.91 7.23 2.89
N MET A 71 20.84 7.96 2.60
CA MET A 71 20.18 7.98 1.29
C MET A 71 21.21 8.26 0.18
N PRO A 72 21.29 7.47 -0.90
CA PRO A 72 22.00 7.88 -2.10
C PRO A 72 21.12 8.89 -2.84
N GLY A 73 21.66 10.09 -3.02
CA GLY A 73 20.95 11.27 -3.50
C GLY A 73 20.69 12.20 -2.33
N ASP A 74 21.53 13.22 -2.21
CA ASP A 74 21.30 14.37 -1.33
C ASP A 74 19.87 14.86 -1.58
N LEU A 75 18.97 14.50 -0.65
CA LEU A 75 17.64 15.07 -0.60
C LEU A 75 17.86 16.57 -0.44
N VAL A 76 17.48 17.32 -1.46
CA VAL A 76 17.59 18.78 -1.57
C VAL A 76 17.54 19.43 -0.18
N PRO A 77 18.57 20.19 0.24
CA PRO A 77 18.58 20.81 1.55
C PRO A 77 17.30 21.66 1.69
N ALA A 78 16.56 21.43 2.77
CA ALA A 78 15.46 22.31 3.14
C ALA A 78 16.05 23.73 3.36
N PRO A 79 15.54 24.78 2.71
CA PRO A 79 16.05 26.12 2.95
C PRO A 79 15.77 26.53 4.40
N SER A 80 16.77 27.09 5.08
CA SER A 80 16.69 27.84 6.35
C SER A 80 16.25 27.13 7.63
N LEU A 81 16.51 25.83 7.81
CA LEU A 81 16.45 25.22 9.15
C LEU A 81 17.78 25.45 9.90
N HIS A 82 17.72 25.74 11.21
CA HIS A 82 18.90 25.75 12.07
C HIS A 82 19.65 24.44 11.89
N GLN A 83 20.98 24.52 11.76
CA GLN A 83 21.87 23.41 11.38
C GLN A 83 21.84 22.19 12.33
N ALA A 84 21.08 22.27 13.45
CA ALA A 84 20.91 21.24 14.46
C ALA A 84 19.48 20.65 14.55
N SER A 85 18.47 21.17 13.83
CA SER A 85 17.07 20.75 14.01
C SER A 85 16.84 19.26 13.75
N THR A 86 16.14 18.61 14.66
CA THR A 86 15.82 17.18 14.65
C THR A 86 14.32 16.91 14.56
N ALA A 87 13.90 16.15 13.54
CA ALA A 87 12.49 15.83 13.32
C ALA A 87 12.30 14.33 13.05
N LEU A 88 11.23 13.76 13.59
CA LEU A 88 10.86 12.36 13.39
C LEU A 88 9.45 12.25 12.83
N GLY A 89 9.32 11.51 11.75
CA GLY A 89 8.05 10.97 11.30
C GLY A 89 7.91 9.51 11.70
N LEU A 90 6.80 9.17 12.35
CA LEU A 90 6.49 7.81 12.78
C LEU A 90 5.19 7.35 12.10
N ASP A 91 5.25 6.23 11.41
CA ASP A 91 4.09 5.54 10.84
C ASP A 91 3.91 4.20 11.54
N PHE A 92 2.97 4.17 12.50
CA PHE A 92 2.64 3.03 13.33
C PHE A 92 1.64 2.13 12.59
N GLY A 93 2.14 1.33 11.66
CA GLY A 93 1.33 0.37 10.90
C GLY A 93 0.96 -0.88 11.70
N SER A 94 0.07 -1.69 11.16
CA SER A 94 -0.37 -2.96 11.75
C SER A 94 0.65 -4.10 11.68
N ARG A 95 1.66 -3.97 10.82
CA ARG A 95 2.74 -4.96 10.67
C ARG A 95 4.08 -4.42 11.12
N TYR A 96 4.35 -3.18 10.74
CA TYR A 96 5.61 -2.54 11.02
C TYR A 96 5.40 -1.10 11.46
N VAL A 97 6.23 -0.66 12.39
CA VAL A 97 6.48 0.75 12.68
C VAL A 97 7.61 1.23 11.79
N LYS A 98 7.39 2.33 11.07
CA LYS A 98 8.37 2.94 10.18
C LYS A 98 8.73 4.30 10.74
N LEU A 99 10.03 4.52 10.92
CA LEU A 99 10.62 5.74 11.41
C LEU A 99 11.38 6.41 10.26
N VAL A 100 11.18 7.71 10.08
CA VAL A 100 12.01 8.56 9.22
C VAL A 100 12.48 9.73 10.06
N TYR A 101 13.77 9.74 10.37
CA TYR A 101 14.41 10.75 11.20
C TYR A 101 15.18 11.72 10.31
N CYS A 102 15.08 13.01 10.55
CA CYS A 102 15.80 14.07 9.86
C CYS A 102 16.65 14.82 10.88
N GLN A 103 17.94 14.95 10.61
CA GLN A 103 18.87 15.76 11.39
C GLN A 103 19.75 16.55 10.43
N ALA A 104 19.80 17.87 10.59
CA ALA A 104 20.60 18.76 9.74
C ALA A 104 20.35 18.53 8.23
N GLY A 105 19.09 18.28 7.84
CA GLY A 105 18.69 17.98 6.46
C GLY A 105 18.97 16.55 5.98
N ARG A 106 19.67 15.73 6.76
CA ARG A 106 19.95 14.32 6.42
C ARG A 106 18.85 13.41 6.96
N PHE A 107 18.29 12.59 6.07
CA PHE A 107 17.26 11.61 6.43
C PHE A 107 17.86 10.23 6.69
N THR A 108 17.44 9.60 7.79
CA THR A 108 17.65 8.18 8.10
C THR A 108 16.30 7.50 8.30
N ARG A 109 16.28 6.16 8.24
CA ARG A 109 15.04 5.38 8.34
C ARG A 109 15.27 4.08 9.09
N ARG A 110 14.25 3.65 9.83
CA ARG A 110 14.26 2.37 10.55
C ARG A 110 12.88 1.72 10.50
N ARG A 111 12.84 0.40 10.31
CA ARG A 111 11.61 -0.40 10.36
C ARG A 111 11.71 -1.38 11.52
N LEU A 112 10.64 -1.46 12.29
CA LEU A 112 10.48 -2.37 13.43
C LEU A 112 9.20 -3.18 13.25
N ASP A 113 9.16 -4.44 13.68
CA ASP A 113 7.88 -5.16 13.79
C ASP A 113 7.01 -4.44 14.83
N SER A 114 5.70 -4.34 14.56
CA SER A 114 4.80 -3.61 15.45
C SER A 114 4.73 -4.22 16.84
N LEU A 115 4.78 -5.55 16.97
CA LEU A 115 4.76 -6.21 18.27
C LEU A 115 6.03 -5.96 19.06
N ASP A 116 7.19 -5.99 18.39
CA ASP A 116 8.46 -5.63 19.00
C ASP A 116 8.45 -4.15 19.43
N PHE A 117 7.84 -3.26 18.62
CA PHE A 117 7.66 -1.85 19.00
C PHE A 117 6.86 -1.70 20.30
N TYR A 118 5.71 -2.38 20.41
CA TYR A 118 4.90 -2.38 21.63
C TYR A 118 5.66 -2.90 22.85
N ARG A 119 6.42 -3.99 22.69
CA ARG A 119 7.06 -4.71 23.80
C ARG A 119 8.34 -4.04 24.26
N ASP A 120 9.16 -3.59 23.33
CA ASP A 120 10.56 -3.27 23.61
C ASP A 120 10.84 -1.77 23.65
N PHE A 121 9.98 -0.94 23.03
CA PHE A 121 10.25 0.49 22.82
C PHE A 121 9.17 1.43 23.35
N LEU A 122 8.07 0.90 23.88
CA LEU A 122 7.08 1.67 24.63
C LEU A 122 7.22 1.36 26.11
N ASP A 123 7.26 2.42 26.93
CA ASP A 123 7.32 2.31 28.39
C ASP A 123 6.13 3.03 29.02
N THR A 124 5.57 2.43 30.07
CA THR A 124 4.50 3.00 30.89
C THR A 124 4.86 3.02 32.38
N SER A 125 6.10 2.68 32.75
CA SER A 125 6.57 2.55 34.13
C SER A 125 6.40 3.84 34.95
N GLN A 126 6.52 4.99 34.30
CA GLN A 126 6.36 6.32 34.91
C GLN A 126 4.91 6.82 34.93
N GLY A 127 3.93 5.92 34.79
CA GLY A 127 2.50 6.24 34.82
C GLY A 127 1.97 7.00 33.58
N ARG A 128 2.83 7.22 32.58
CA ARG A 128 2.49 7.77 31.27
C ARG A 128 3.21 6.97 30.19
N LEU A 129 2.55 6.80 29.05
CA LEU A 129 3.18 6.20 27.89
C LEU A 129 4.33 7.09 27.41
N GLN A 130 5.47 6.49 27.14
CA GLN A 130 6.65 7.12 26.55
C GLN A 130 7.30 6.19 25.52
N ILE A 131 8.08 6.76 24.61
CA ILE A 131 8.97 6.01 23.74
C ILE A 131 10.34 5.93 24.42
N ASP A 132 10.89 4.72 24.49
CA ASP A 132 12.26 4.49 24.97
C ASP A 132 13.27 4.82 23.86
N TRP A 133 13.73 6.08 23.86
CA TRP A 133 14.66 6.62 22.88
C TRP A 133 16.06 5.98 22.96
N GLU A 134 16.49 5.60 24.16
CA GLU A 134 17.78 4.95 24.37
C GLU A 134 17.80 3.57 23.72
N ARG A 135 16.76 2.75 23.97
CA ARG A 135 16.60 1.46 23.28
C ARG A 135 16.43 1.60 21.78
N LEU A 136 15.74 2.65 21.33
CA LEU A 136 15.64 2.97 19.90
C LEU A 136 16.96 3.41 19.28
N ASP A 137 18.02 3.63 20.06
CA ASP A 137 19.31 4.13 19.58
C ASP A 137 19.12 5.38 18.69
N LEU A 138 18.23 6.27 19.14
CA LEU A 138 17.87 7.50 18.44
C LEU A 138 17.78 8.65 19.45
N PRO A 139 18.40 9.81 19.16
CA PRO A 139 18.19 10.98 19.98
C PRO A 139 16.73 11.41 19.93
N ARG A 140 16.20 11.84 21.09
CA ARG A 140 14.83 12.37 21.18
C ARG A 140 14.69 13.55 20.21
N PRO A 141 13.73 13.52 19.26
CA PRO A 141 13.56 14.60 18.29
C PRO A 141 12.95 15.85 18.96
N GLU A 142 13.25 17.02 18.42
CA GLU A 142 12.57 18.27 18.77
C GLU A 142 11.11 18.27 18.29
N ALA A 143 10.84 17.69 17.11
CA ALA A 143 9.48 17.53 16.59
C ALA A 143 9.18 16.08 16.19
N LEU A 144 8.02 15.59 16.62
CA LEU A 144 7.49 14.27 16.28
C LEU A 144 6.09 14.43 15.66
N VAL A 145 5.86 13.80 14.52
CA VAL A 145 4.51 13.63 13.96
C VAL A 145 4.23 12.15 13.73
N VAL A 146 3.03 11.72 14.09
CA VAL A 146 2.62 10.32 14.06
C VAL A 146 1.46 10.08 13.09
N THR A 147 1.52 8.96 12.37
CA THR A 147 0.40 8.40 11.62
C THR A 147 0.33 6.89 11.84
N GLY A 148 -0.57 6.21 11.13
CA GLY A 148 -0.72 4.75 11.23
C GLY A 148 -1.91 4.33 12.10
N TYR A 149 -2.28 3.07 12.02
CA TYR A 149 -3.24 2.40 12.91
C TYR A 149 -2.98 2.67 14.41
N GLY A 150 -1.71 2.70 14.83
CA GLY A 150 -1.32 2.91 16.23
C GLY A 150 -1.25 4.38 16.67
N LYS A 151 -1.58 5.35 15.80
CA LYS A 151 -1.38 6.78 16.11
C LYS A 151 -2.13 7.26 17.37
N GLU A 152 -3.32 6.71 17.63
CA GLU A 152 -4.14 7.12 18.78
C GLU A 152 -3.49 6.78 20.11
N LEU A 153 -2.67 5.72 20.14
CA LEU A 153 -1.88 5.36 21.30
C LEU A 153 -0.79 6.40 21.58
N LEU A 154 -0.23 7.02 20.53
CA LEU A 154 0.91 7.95 20.64
C LEU A 154 0.48 9.43 20.56
N LYS A 155 -0.81 9.74 20.59
CA LYS A 155 -1.34 11.10 20.42
C LYS A 155 -0.85 12.09 21.48
N ASP A 156 -0.55 11.61 22.68
CA ASP A 156 -0.04 12.42 23.79
C ASP A 156 1.48 12.68 23.67
N LEU A 157 2.16 12.01 22.73
CA LEU A 157 3.59 12.18 22.47
C LEU A 157 3.90 13.19 21.37
N GLY A 158 2.93 13.46 20.48
CA GLY A 158 3.08 14.43 19.40
C GLY A 158 1.85 14.51 18.50
N PRO A 159 1.76 15.55 17.66
CA PRO A 159 0.65 15.71 16.71
C PRO A 159 0.46 14.47 15.83
N THR A 160 -0.81 14.14 15.55
CA THR A 160 -1.15 13.02 14.66
C THR A 160 -1.76 13.51 13.36
N ILE A 161 -1.47 12.81 12.26
CA ILE A 161 -2.10 13.03 10.95
C ILE A 161 -2.70 11.73 10.40
N THR A 162 -3.67 11.84 9.49
CA THR A 162 -4.23 10.66 8.82
C THR A 162 -3.19 10.01 7.91
N GLU A 163 -3.28 8.68 7.73
CA GLU A 163 -2.39 7.97 6.81
C GLU A 163 -2.51 8.53 5.39
N ILE A 164 -3.74 8.87 4.95
CA ILE A 164 -4.01 9.52 3.65
C ILE A 164 -3.18 10.79 3.49
N ARG A 165 -3.15 11.68 4.50
CA ARG A 165 -2.33 12.89 4.46
C ARG A 165 -0.85 12.56 4.44
N ALA A 166 -0.41 11.62 5.28
CA ALA A 166 0.99 11.24 5.39
C ALA A 166 1.54 10.66 4.07
N ILE A 167 0.87 9.67 3.48
CA ILE A 167 1.32 9.06 2.22
C ILE A 167 1.27 10.06 1.05
N PHE A 168 0.28 10.96 1.04
CA PHE A 168 0.20 12.05 0.05
C PHE A 168 1.41 12.99 0.16
N LEU A 169 1.71 13.48 1.37
CA LEU A 169 2.84 14.38 1.62
C LEU A 169 4.17 13.71 1.26
N GLY A 170 4.36 12.45 1.65
CA GLY A 170 5.56 11.68 1.32
C GLY A 170 5.71 11.42 -0.17
N ALA A 171 4.64 10.99 -0.85
CA ALA A 171 4.67 10.71 -2.29
C ALA A 171 4.94 11.98 -3.09
N ARG A 172 4.28 13.09 -2.77
CA ARG A 172 4.50 14.39 -3.41
C ARG A 172 5.94 14.88 -3.22
N PHE A 173 6.52 14.69 -2.04
CA PHE A 173 7.92 15.02 -1.80
C PHE A 173 8.89 14.16 -2.62
N LEU A 174 8.62 12.87 -2.75
CA LEU A 174 9.47 11.94 -3.51
C LEU A 174 9.39 12.16 -5.03
N THR A 175 8.23 12.55 -5.55
CA THR A 175 8.01 12.69 -7.00
C THR A 175 8.08 14.13 -7.50
N GLY A 176 7.80 15.11 -6.65
CA GLY A 176 7.62 16.51 -7.05
C GLY A 176 6.36 16.74 -7.90
N TRP A 177 5.45 15.76 -7.98
CA TRP A 177 4.28 15.84 -8.85
C TRP A 177 3.04 16.34 -8.12
N ASP A 178 2.20 17.07 -8.86
CA ASP A 178 0.92 17.61 -8.38
C ASP A 178 -0.31 16.93 -8.99
N HIS A 179 -0.10 15.99 -9.92
CA HIS A 179 -1.17 15.22 -10.56
C HIS A 179 -0.76 13.77 -10.84
N PHE A 180 -1.34 12.82 -10.10
CA PHE A 180 -1.07 11.38 -10.20
C PHE A 180 -2.13 10.56 -9.45
N ILE A 181 -2.24 9.27 -9.75
CA ILE A 181 -2.92 8.31 -8.87
C ILE A 181 -1.89 7.77 -7.89
N LEU A 182 -2.20 7.75 -6.59
CA LEU A 182 -1.37 7.13 -5.57
C LEU A 182 -2.04 5.84 -5.09
N LEU A 183 -1.43 4.70 -5.38
CA LEU A 183 -1.79 3.41 -4.80
C LEU A 183 -0.88 3.15 -3.61
N GLU A 184 -1.45 2.94 -2.43
CA GLU A 184 -0.76 2.40 -1.27
C GLU A 184 -1.32 1.02 -0.97
N MET A 185 -0.44 0.02 -0.86
CA MET A 185 -0.84 -1.32 -0.49
C MET A 185 0.00 -1.82 0.69
N GLY A 186 -0.66 -1.81 1.84
CA GLY A 186 -0.12 -2.17 3.13
C GLY A 186 -0.34 -3.63 3.47
N GLY A 187 -0.19 -3.96 4.75
CA GLY A 187 -0.43 -5.30 5.26
C GLY A 187 -1.92 -5.64 5.37
N GLN A 188 -2.74 -4.70 5.82
CA GLN A 188 -4.15 -4.95 6.16
C GLN A 188 -5.15 -4.22 5.26
N ASP A 189 -4.72 -3.18 4.56
CA ASP A 189 -5.59 -2.41 3.69
C ASP A 189 -4.89 -2.00 2.38
N THR A 190 -5.68 -1.40 1.50
CA THR A 190 -5.23 -0.82 0.23
C THR A 190 -5.95 0.49 0.03
N LYS A 191 -5.23 1.52 -0.41
CA LYS A 191 -5.74 2.87 -0.59
C LYS A 191 -5.39 3.35 -2.00
N VAL A 192 -6.37 3.95 -2.68
CA VAL A 192 -6.14 4.65 -3.94
C VAL A 192 -6.56 6.10 -3.73
N LEU A 193 -5.63 7.02 -3.93
CA LEU A 193 -5.88 8.46 -3.85
C LEU A 193 -5.71 9.04 -5.26
N TYR A 194 -6.58 9.96 -5.61
CA TYR A 194 -6.46 10.74 -6.85
C TYR A 194 -5.97 12.15 -6.51
N ILE A 195 -4.75 12.45 -6.94
CA ILE A 195 -4.09 13.72 -6.66
C ILE A 195 -4.25 14.62 -7.88
N ARG A 196 -4.73 15.84 -7.66
CA ARG A 196 -4.88 16.88 -8.68
C ARG A 196 -4.61 18.25 -8.06
N ASP A 197 -3.91 19.10 -8.80
CA ASP A 197 -3.55 20.47 -8.39
C ASP A 197 -2.89 20.50 -7.00
N GLY A 198 -2.04 19.50 -6.72
CA GLY A 198 -1.29 19.39 -5.47
C GLY A 198 -2.16 19.08 -4.25
N ARG A 199 -3.34 18.47 -4.44
CA ARG A 199 -4.30 18.11 -3.39
C ARG A 199 -4.90 16.73 -3.61
N VAL A 200 -5.35 16.08 -2.53
CA VAL A 200 -6.13 14.84 -2.62
C VAL A 200 -7.55 15.21 -3.03
N PHE A 201 -7.92 14.92 -4.28
CA PHE A 201 -9.21 15.25 -4.86
C PHE A 201 -10.28 14.21 -4.53
N ASP A 202 -9.90 12.93 -4.54
CA ASP A 202 -10.76 11.81 -4.14
C ASP A 202 -9.89 10.67 -3.58
N PHE A 203 -10.48 9.77 -2.81
CA PHE A 203 -9.83 8.55 -2.36
C PHE A 203 -10.82 7.40 -2.15
N VAL A 204 -10.32 6.18 -2.29
CA VAL A 204 -11.04 4.95 -1.98
C VAL A 204 -10.14 4.01 -1.20
N THR A 205 -10.71 3.32 -0.21
CA THR A 205 -9.99 2.36 0.65
C THR A 205 -10.65 0.99 0.61
N ASN A 206 -9.85 -0.05 0.81
CA ASN A 206 -10.30 -1.39 1.12
C ASN A 206 -9.61 -1.84 2.42
N ASP A 207 -10.32 -1.73 3.53
CA ASP A 207 -9.86 -2.03 4.90
C ASP A 207 -10.57 -3.24 5.53
N ARG A 208 -11.65 -3.73 4.91
CA ARG A 208 -12.45 -4.86 5.41
C ARG A 208 -12.03 -6.23 4.84
N CYS A 209 -11.25 -6.25 3.76
CA CYS A 209 -10.93 -7.48 3.04
C CYS A 209 -9.43 -7.64 2.82
N ALA A 210 -8.85 -8.71 3.36
CA ALA A 210 -7.44 -9.03 3.22
C ALA A 210 -7.02 -9.39 1.79
N ALA A 211 -7.93 -9.85 0.93
CA ALA A 211 -7.58 -10.46 -0.35
C ALA A 211 -7.03 -9.50 -1.43
N GLY A 212 -6.86 -8.22 -1.09
CA GLY A 212 -6.16 -7.22 -1.90
C GLY A 212 -4.90 -6.66 -1.23
N THR A 213 -4.40 -7.28 -0.16
CA THR A 213 -3.38 -6.68 0.71
C THR A 213 -2.16 -7.58 0.87
N GLY A 214 -1.10 -7.04 1.48
CA GLY A 214 0.11 -7.79 1.78
C GLY A 214 -0.12 -9.03 2.65
N ARG A 215 -1.09 -9.00 3.57
CA ARG A 215 -1.42 -10.16 4.42
C ARG A 215 -1.87 -11.35 3.60
N TYR A 216 -2.66 -11.13 2.56
CA TYR A 216 -3.09 -12.22 1.70
C TYR A 216 -1.92 -12.82 0.93
N LEU A 217 -1.02 -11.99 0.39
CA LEU A 217 0.20 -12.45 -0.26
C LEU A 217 1.08 -13.28 0.70
N GLU A 218 1.28 -12.80 1.94
CA GLU A 218 2.02 -13.54 2.99
C GLU A 218 1.39 -14.91 3.28
N ASN A 219 0.06 -14.96 3.42
CA ASN A 219 -0.66 -16.18 3.73
C ASN A 219 -0.57 -17.18 2.58
N MET A 220 -0.78 -16.74 1.33
CA MET A 220 -0.70 -17.62 0.16
C MET A 220 0.74 -18.11 -0.09
N ALA A 221 1.75 -17.26 0.13
CA ALA A 221 3.14 -17.67 0.05
C ALA A 221 3.46 -18.78 1.08
N ARG A 222 3.02 -18.60 2.33
CA ARG A 222 3.16 -19.61 3.39
C ARG A 222 2.43 -20.91 3.03
N PHE A 223 1.19 -20.81 2.55
CA PHE A 223 0.37 -21.94 2.16
C PHE A 223 1.04 -22.78 1.05
N LEU A 224 1.53 -22.12 -0.01
CA LEU A 224 2.26 -22.77 -1.10
C LEU A 224 3.69 -23.18 -0.72
N LYS A 225 4.14 -22.89 0.52
CA LYS A 225 5.50 -23.13 1.01
C LYS A 225 6.59 -22.49 0.15
N ILE A 226 6.31 -21.29 -0.36
CA ILE A 226 7.24 -20.49 -1.15
C ILE A 226 7.74 -19.32 -0.29
N PRO A 227 9.05 -19.08 -0.18
CA PRO A 227 9.56 -17.87 0.47
C PRO A 227 8.94 -16.62 -0.17
N LEU A 228 8.46 -15.66 0.64
CA LEU A 228 7.77 -14.46 0.14
C LEU A 228 8.61 -13.68 -0.91
N ARG A 229 9.94 -13.69 -0.73
CA ARG A 229 10.90 -13.11 -1.69
C ARG A 229 10.76 -13.73 -3.08
N ASP A 230 10.69 -15.05 -3.17
CA ASP A 230 10.56 -15.76 -4.43
C ASP A 230 9.13 -15.67 -4.97
N PHE A 231 8.15 -15.77 -4.07
CA PHE A 231 6.72 -15.61 -4.38
C PHE A 231 6.43 -14.31 -5.13
N SER A 232 7.09 -13.23 -4.71
CA SER A 232 6.96 -11.91 -5.32
C SER A 232 7.43 -11.84 -6.77
N GLY A 233 8.10 -12.89 -7.26
CA GLY A 233 8.63 -12.99 -8.62
C GLY A 233 7.85 -13.84 -9.60
N TYR A 234 6.74 -14.43 -9.19
CA TYR A 234 5.94 -15.21 -10.11
C TYR A 234 4.88 -14.32 -10.75
N TRP A 235 5.05 -14.05 -12.03
CA TRP A 235 4.07 -13.37 -12.88
C TRP A 235 3.77 -14.10 -14.20
N GLN A 236 4.60 -15.08 -14.56
CA GLN A 236 4.43 -15.84 -15.80
C GLN A 236 3.28 -16.84 -15.69
N ASP A 237 2.50 -16.91 -16.78
CA ASP A 237 1.45 -17.93 -17.00
C ASP A 237 0.49 -18.10 -15.80
N PRO A 238 -0.12 -16.99 -15.32
CA PRO A 238 -0.90 -16.99 -14.09
C PRO A 238 -2.15 -17.87 -14.23
N VAL A 239 -2.40 -18.71 -13.23
CA VAL A 239 -3.70 -19.37 -13.11
C VAL A 239 -4.79 -18.34 -12.86
N ARG A 240 -5.97 -18.54 -13.44
CA ARG A 240 -7.12 -17.67 -13.17
C ARG A 240 -7.74 -18.05 -11.83
N ILE A 241 -7.50 -17.22 -10.82
CA ILE A 241 -8.18 -17.32 -9.52
C ILE A 241 -9.51 -16.57 -9.58
N SER A 242 -10.59 -17.28 -9.31
CA SER A 242 -11.98 -16.82 -9.36
C SER A 242 -12.47 -16.34 -7.99
N GLN A 243 -12.03 -17.00 -6.92
CA GLN A 243 -12.43 -16.68 -5.55
C GLN A 243 -11.69 -15.45 -5.03
N THR A 244 -12.48 -14.54 -4.49
CA THR A 244 -11.98 -13.28 -3.92
C THR A 244 -11.91 -13.30 -2.40
N CYS A 245 -12.39 -14.33 -1.71
CA CYS A 245 -12.21 -14.43 -0.27
C CYS A 245 -10.85 -15.05 0.05
N ALA A 246 -10.10 -14.49 1.00
CA ALA A 246 -8.83 -15.07 1.42
C ALA A 246 -8.99 -16.51 1.96
N ILE A 247 -10.12 -16.80 2.61
CA ILE A 247 -10.44 -18.13 3.15
C ILE A 247 -10.72 -19.12 2.01
N PHE A 248 -11.58 -18.76 1.05
CA PHE A 248 -11.92 -19.63 -0.08
C PHE A 248 -10.82 -19.71 -1.13
N GLY A 249 -9.89 -18.76 -1.15
CA GLY A 249 -8.73 -18.77 -2.04
C GLY A 249 -7.85 -19.99 -1.80
N GLU A 250 -7.67 -20.43 -0.56
CA GLU A 250 -6.89 -21.64 -0.25
C GLU A 250 -7.56 -22.89 -0.85
N SER A 251 -8.88 -23.02 -0.72
CA SER A 251 -9.64 -24.13 -1.30
C SER A 251 -9.52 -24.18 -2.83
N GLU A 252 -9.56 -23.03 -3.50
CA GLU A 252 -9.37 -22.97 -4.96
C GLU A 252 -7.95 -23.37 -5.35
N LEU A 253 -6.93 -22.94 -4.60
CA LEU A 253 -5.54 -23.35 -4.84
C LEU A 253 -5.35 -24.86 -4.65
N ILE A 254 -6.01 -25.48 -3.67
CA ILE A 254 -6.00 -26.95 -3.48
C ILE A 254 -6.58 -27.65 -4.71
N GLY A 255 -7.70 -27.17 -5.25
CA GLY A 255 -8.30 -27.74 -6.46
C GLY A 255 -7.31 -27.74 -7.63
N GLN A 256 -6.67 -26.59 -7.89
CA GLN A 256 -5.67 -26.44 -8.95
C GLN A 256 -4.42 -27.29 -8.70
N LEU A 257 -4.01 -27.48 -7.44
CA LEU A 257 -2.91 -28.40 -7.09
C LEU A 257 -3.23 -29.85 -7.44
N LEU A 258 -4.47 -30.30 -7.15
CA LEU A 258 -4.91 -31.66 -7.48
C LEU A 258 -5.00 -31.90 -8.99
N GLU A 259 -5.25 -30.84 -9.77
CA GLU A 259 -5.19 -30.85 -11.23
C GLU A 259 -3.76 -30.81 -11.79
N GLY A 260 -2.74 -30.76 -10.92
CA GLY A 260 -1.33 -30.79 -11.30
C GLY A 260 -0.75 -29.43 -11.71
N VAL A 261 -1.41 -28.32 -11.39
CA VAL A 261 -0.90 -26.99 -11.75
C VAL A 261 0.38 -26.65 -10.97
N PRO A 262 1.46 -26.22 -11.66
CA PRO A 262 2.71 -25.86 -11.01
C PRO A 262 2.56 -24.72 -9.99
N LEU A 263 3.27 -24.83 -8.85
CA LEU A 263 3.26 -23.82 -7.78
C LEU A 263 3.58 -22.39 -8.27
N ALA A 264 4.49 -22.25 -9.23
CA ALA A 264 4.85 -20.97 -9.84
C ALA A 264 3.63 -20.29 -10.50
N ARG A 265 2.81 -21.06 -11.22
CA ARG A 265 1.59 -20.55 -11.88
C ARG A 265 0.52 -20.16 -10.87
N LEU A 266 0.41 -20.93 -9.78
CA LEU A 266 -0.49 -20.61 -8.67
C LEU A 266 -0.10 -19.29 -8.00
N ALA A 267 1.19 -19.12 -7.67
CA ALA A 267 1.72 -17.88 -7.12
C ALA A 267 1.49 -16.69 -8.06
N ALA A 268 1.72 -16.87 -9.36
CA ALA A 268 1.41 -15.86 -10.37
C ALA A 268 -0.09 -15.50 -10.40
N GLY A 269 -0.99 -16.48 -10.30
CA GLY A 269 -2.43 -16.24 -10.19
C GLY A 269 -2.83 -15.43 -8.96
N VAL A 270 -2.18 -15.67 -7.82
CA VAL A 270 -2.39 -14.89 -6.59
C VAL A 270 -1.89 -13.45 -6.74
N ASN A 271 -0.69 -13.24 -7.28
CA ASN A 271 -0.18 -11.90 -7.56
C ASN A 271 -1.10 -11.14 -8.54
N ALA A 272 -1.61 -11.82 -9.58
CA ALA A 272 -2.56 -11.25 -10.52
C ALA A 272 -3.90 -10.90 -9.87
N SER A 273 -4.41 -11.73 -8.95
CA SER A 273 -5.69 -11.51 -8.29
C SER A 273 -5.68 -10.28 -7.39
N VAL A 274 -4.57 -10.04 -6.66
CA VAL A 274 -4.36 -8.83 -5.86
C VAL A 274 -4.29 -7.59 -6.76
N SER A 275 -3.50 -7.65 -7.83
CA SER A 275 -3.33 -6.55 -8.77
C SER A 275 -4.64 -6.15 -9.44
N ARG A 276 -5.45 -7.13 -9.85
CA ARG A 276 -6.78 -6.91 -10.46
C ARG A 276 -7.74 -6.12 -9.56
N ARG A 277 -7.63 -6.26 -8.23
CA ARG A 277 -8.43 -5.46 -7.29
C ARG A 277 -7.98 -4.02 -7.23
N ALA A 278 -6.67 -3.79 -7.11
CA ALA A 278 -6.10 -2.45 -7.13
C ALA A 278 -6.51 -1.73 -8.43
N LEU A 279 -6.37 -2.40 -9.58
CA LEU A 279 -6.84 -1.88 -10.87
C LEU A 279 -8.33 -1.54 -10.86
N THR A 280 -9.16 -2.41 -10.27
CA THR A 280 -10.61 -2.15 -10.16
C THR A 280 -10.92 -0.89 -9.33
N MET A 281 -10.20 -0.67 -8.23
CA MET A 281 -10.33 0.55 -7.41
C MET A 281 -9.89 1.80 -8.19
N MET A 282 -8.85 1.67 -9.02
CA MET A 282 -8.28 2.76 -9.79
C MET A 282 -9.09 3.16 -11.03
N ARG A 283 -9.90 2.25 -11.61
CA ARG A 283 -10.61 2.45 -12.90
C ARG A 283 -11.40 3.74 -13.03
N ARG A 284 -11.82 4.34 -11.91
CA ARG A 284 -12.60 5.59 -11.90
C ARG A 284 -11.76 6.86 -12.07
N TYR A 285 -10.44 6.75 -11.99
CA TYR A 285 -9.50 7.87 -12.08
C TYR A 285 -8.78 7.83 -13.43
N ALA A 286 -8.83 8.95 -14.15
CA ALA A 286 -8.12 9.11 -15.42
C ALA A 286 -6.83 9.90 -15.16
N CYS A 287 -5.69 9.21 -15.16
CA CYS A 287 -4.37 9.83 -15.01
C CYS A 287 -3.31 8.97 -15.72
N PRO A 288 -2.32 9.57 -16.41
CA PRO A 288 -1.27 8.79 -17.07
C PRO A 288 -0.22 8.22 -16.10
N ARG A 289 -0.25 8.59 -14.82
CA ARG A 289 0.80 8.25 -13.84
C ARG A 289 0.21 7.57 -12.62
N LEU A 290 0.80 6.45 -12.24
CA LEU A 290 0.53 5.73 -11.00
C LEU A 290 1.79 5.76 -10.13
N VAL A 291 1.69 6.33 -8.93
CA VAL A 291 2.72 6.18 -7.90
C VAL A 291 2.30 5.04 -6.98
N PHE A 292 3.12 4.00 -6.87
CA PHE A 292 2.82 2.82 -6.06
C PHE A 292 3.74 2.75 -4.83
N VAL A 293 3.14 2.81 -3.64
CA VAL A 293 3.84 2.84 -2.34
C VAL A 293 3.32 1.77 -1.38
N GLY A 294 3.92 1.69 -0.19
CA GLY A 294 3.62 0.66 0.82
C GLY A 294 4.54 -0.55 0.73
N GLY A 295 4.28 -1.55 1.55
CA GLY A 295 5.12 -2.75 1.63
C GLY A 295 5.03 -3.62 0.37
N VAL A 296 3.83 -3.72 -0.22
CA VAL A 296 3.59 -4.55 -1.41
C VAL A 296 4.19 -3.94 -2.67
N ALA A 297 4.53 -2.65 -2.67
CA ALA A 297 5.28 -2.02 -3.76
C ALA A 297 6.71 -2.56 -3.95
N ARG A 298 7.16 -3.50 -3.10
CA ARG A 298 8.38 -4.31 -3.33
C ARG A 298 8.13 -5.59 -4.14
N ASN A 299 6.87 -5.95 -4.40
CA ASN A 299 6.50 -7.16 -5.12
C ASN A 299 6.54 -6.92 -6.63
N ARG A 300 7.57 -7.46 -7.29
CA ARG A 300 7.82 -7.30 -8.73
C ARG A 300 6.70 -7.87 -9.61
N ALA A 301 6.03 -8.95 -9.20
CA ALA A 301 4.89 -9.50 -9.92
C ALA A 301 3.66 -8.58 -9.84
N VAL A 302 3.40 -7.97 -8.68
CA VAL A 302 2.30 -7.01 -8.55
C VAL A 302 2.57 -5.76 -9.41
N ILE A 303 3.80 -5.25 -9.41
CA ILE A 303 4.19 -4.14 -10.30
C ILE A 303 3.92 -4.51 -11.76
N HIS A 304 4.39 -5.68 -12.20
CA HIS A 304 4.19 -6.17 -13.56
C HIS A 304 2.71 -6.22 -13.95
N PHE A 305 1.84 -6.82 -13.11
CA PHE A 305 0.41 -6.88 -13.43
C PHE A 305 -0.30 -5.52 -13.36
N LEU A 306 0.20 -4.56 -12.58
CA LEU A 306 -0.30 -3.18 -12.60
C LEU A 306 0.10 -2.47 -13.92
N GLU A 307 1.32 -2.70 -14.40
CA GLU A 307 1.80 -2.19 -15.69
C GLU A 307 1.02 -2.78 -16.86
N GLU A 308 0.78 -4.09 -16.86
CA GLU A 308 -0.01 -4.74 -17.91
C GLU A 308 -1.49 -4.35 -17.88
N GLY A 309 -2.05 -4.16 -16.68
CA GLY A 309 -3.48 -3.96 -16.48
C GLY A 309 -3.93 -2.49 -16.46
N SER A 310 -3.01 -1.54 -16.61
CA SER A 310 -3.33 -0.11 -16.66
C SER A 310 -2.62 0.59 -17.83
N ALA A 311 -3.20 1.69 -18.31
CA ALA A 311 -2.52 2.57 -19.27
C ALA A 311 -1.56 3.56 -18.58
N CYS A 312 -1.32 3.37 -17.27
CA CYS A 312 -0.51 4.28 -16.46
C CYS A 312 0.96 3.92 -16.56
N GLN A 313 1.82 4.93 -16.57
CA GLN A 313 3.22 4.74 -16.18
C GLN A 313 3.27 4.46 -14.68
N VAL A 314 3.60 3.23 -14.29
CA VAL A 314 3.77 2.82 -12.90
C VAL A 314 5.14 3.27 -12.40
N VAL A 315 5.14 4.02 -11.29
CA VAL A 315 6.34 4.56 -10.65
C VAL A 315 6.37 4.11 -9.20
N VAL A 316 7.42 3.38 -8.83
CA VAL A 316 7.68 3.00 -7.45
C VAL A 316 8.85 3.85 -6.94
N PRO A 317 8.63 4.78 -6.02
CA PRO A 317 9.72 5.58 -5.48
C PRO A 317 10.65 4.73 -4.59
N PRO A 318 11.89 5.18 -4.32
CA PRO A 318 12.78 4.50 -3.41
C PRO A 318 12.15 4.29 -2.03
N HIS A 319 12.39 3.12 -1.43
CA HIS A 319 11.91 2.77 -0.09
C HIS A 319 10.40 3.01 0.12
N PRO A 320 9.53 2.47 -0.76
CA PRO A 320 8.11 2.84 -0.84
C PRO A 320 7.32 2.59 0.46
N GLN A 321 7.77 1.67 1.31
CA GLN A 321 7.17 1.35 2.60
C GLN A 321 7.33 2.47 3.66
N TYR A 322 8.21 3.44 3.45
CA TYR A 322 8.46 4.56 4.38
C TYR A 322 7.74 5.85 4.00
N THR A 323 6.97 5.86 2.91
CA THR A 323 6.31 7.06 2.38
C THR A 323 5.45 7.77 3.42
N GLY A 324 4.68 7.03 4.23
CA GLY A 324 3.87 7.60 5.32
C GLY A 324 4.73 8.28 6.38
N ALA A 325 5.76 7.58 6.89
CA ALA A 325 6.69 8.13 7.87
C ALA A 325 7.44 9.35 7.33
N LEU A 326 7.81 9.36 6.05
CA LEU A 326 8.42 10.52 5.40
C LEU A 326 7.46 11.71 5.37
N GLY A 327 6.18 11.50 5.03
CA GLY A 327 5.16 12.54 5.09
C GLY A 327 4.99 13.14 6.49
N CYS A 328 4.99 12.30 7.53
CA CYS A 328 5.02 12.77 8.92
C CYS A 328 6.27 13.60 9.22
N CYS A 329 7.45 13.13 8.81
CA CYS A 329 8.71 13.83 9.04
C CYS A 329 8.71 15.22 8.36
N ARG A 330 8.17 15.31 7.13
CA ARG A 330 7.99 16.58 6.43
C ARG A 330 7.05 17.54 7.19
N GLU A 331 6.01 17.01 7.84
CA GLU A 331 5.12 17.84 8.65
C GLU A 331 5.79 18.29 9.95
N ALA A 332 6.57 17.42 10.59
CA ALA A 332 7.37 17.75 11.76
C ALA A 332 8.38 18.87 11.48
N LEU A 333 9.05 18.85 10.31
CA LEU A 333 9.96 19.92 9.90
C LEU A 333 9.26 21.28 9.75
N LYS A 334 8.04 21.32 9.19
CA LYS A 334 7.26 22.57 9.09
C LYS A 334 6.90 23.16 10.45
N ILE A 335 6.66 22.31 11.45
CA ILE A 335 6.37 22.76 12.83
C ILE A 335 7.59 23.49 13.39
N LEU A 336 8.80 22.96 13.16
CA LEU A 336 10.04 23.62 13.57
C LEU A 336 10.24 24.95 12.84
N GLU A 337 10.03 25.00 11.52
CA GLU A 337 10.12 26.24 10.72
C GLU A 337 9.17 27.33 11.23
N SER A 338 7.93 26.94 11.56
CA SER A 338 6.91 27.87 12.07
C SER A 338 7.16 28.33 13.51
N SER A 339 7.93 27.58 14.29
CA SER A 339 8.27 27.93 15.68
C SER A 339 9.51 28.81 15.77
N ALA A 340 10.29 28.90 14.69
CA ALA A 340 11.50 29.72 14.57
C ALA A 340 11.26 31.09 13.93
N SER A 341 10.07 31.33 13.36
CA SER A 341 9.66 32.59 12.72
C SER A 341 8.87 33.47 13.69
#